data_AF-A0A087R7F2-F1
#
_entry.id   AF-A0A087R7F2-F1
#
_cell.length_a   1.000
_cell.length_b   1.000
_cell.length_c   1.000
_cell.angle_alpha   90.00
_cell.angle_beta   90.00
_cell.angle_gamma   90.00
#
_symmetry.space_group_name_H-M   'P 1'
#
loop_
_entity.id
_entity.type
_entity.pdbx_description
1 polymer ?
#
loop_
_entity_poly.entity_id
_entity_poly.type
_entity_poly.pdbx_seq_one_letter_code
_entity_poly.pdbx_strand_id
1 'polypeptide(L)'
;QAVEHQLKICGVKRNVDVSVLYLAGQGLRSIPSLSQFHRLRYLWINNNKIQDLTFLIKNYCLTELYLNNNELTDISGALKHLCALQILLLHNNQLKKLDKTVKELKGMISLQTLNLFHNPLAQDPDYRLYVIYFLPSVQLLDRKSVTQGERESALHLYNRERSCVVQSIAFGKRVNTPLGTAVGSSRCTQPARRLMMPSGYEFGNHTNKIPFENSEDAVLLRAMTRSLMEFSSVDWNKVATCRERRLENKVEEPREKLTVQFR
;
A
#
# COMPACT_ATOMS: atom_id res chain seq x y z
N GLN A 1 -13.34 31.68 -26.08
CA GLN A 1 -12.40 31.89 -27.19
C GLN A 1 -11.44 30.71 -27.40
N ALA A 2 -10.47 30.45 -26.52
CA ALA A 2 -9.51 29.34 -26.63
C ALA A 2 -10.14 27.94 -26.85
N VAL A 3 -11.07 27.57 -25.96
CA VAL A 3 -11.79 26.29 -26.03
C VAL A 3 -12.66 26.20 -27.28
N GLU A 4 -13.39 27.27 -27.61
CA GLU A 4 -14.27 27.31 -28.80
C GLU A 4 -13.48 27.26 -30.11
N HIS A 5 -12.32 27.91 -30.15
CA HIS A 5 -11.41 27.84 -31.30
C HIS A 5 -10.92 26.40 -31.50
N GLN A 6 -10.53 25.72 -30.41
CA GLN A 6 -10.14 24.32 -30.50
C GLN A 6 -11.31 23.42 -30.92
N LEU A 7 -12.53 23.65 -30.41
CA LEU A 7 -13.71 22.89 -30.83
C LEU A 7 -14.01 23.07 -32.32
N LYS A 8 -13.82 24.29 -32.85
CA LYS A 8 -13.94 24.57 -34.29
C LYS A 8 -12.88 23.83 -35.10
N ILE A 9 -11.61 23.81 -34.65
CA ILE A 9 -10.53 23.06 -35.29
C ILE A 9 -10.82 21.55 -35.29
N CYS A 10 -11.28 21.00 -34.16
CA CYS A 10 -11.60 19.59 -34.03
C CYS A 10 -12.89 19.18 -34.77
N GLY A 11 -13.63 20.13 -35.36
CA GLY A 11 -14.85 19.84 -36.14
C GLY A 11 -15.94 19.13 -35.34
N VAL A 12 -15.99 19.33 -34.01
CA VAL A 12 -16.85 18.54 -33.14
C VAL A 12 -18.28 19.05 -33.20
N LYS A 13 -19.22 18.18 -33.59
CA LYS A 13 -20.65 18.51 -33.73
C LYS A 13 -21.38 18.61 -32.38
N ARG A 14 -20.92 17.89 -31.34
CA ARG A 14 -21.51 17.87 -29.99
C ARG A 14 -20.43 17.84 -28.92
N ASN A 15 -20.55 18.69 -27.90
CA ASN A 15 -19.58 18.76 -26.79
C ASN A 15 -19.41 17.42 -26.05
N VAL A 16 -20.42 16.54 -26.07
CA VAL A 16 -20.39 15.23 -25.41
C VAL A 16 -19.37 14.26 -26.04
N ASP A 17 -19.02 14.47 -27.31
CA ASP A 17 -18.13 13.56 -28.06
C ASP A 17 -16.65 13.96 -27.95
N VAL A 18 -16.33 15.05 -27.23
CA VAL A 18 -14.94 15.52 -27.06
C VAL A 18 -14.20 14.60 -26.08
N SER A 19 -13.29 13.80 -26.63
CA SER A 19 -12.36 12.96 -25.86
C SER A 19 -11.01 13.63 -25.62
N VAL A 20 -10.65 14.59 -26.47
CA VAL A 20 -9.32 15.18 -26.60
C VAL A 20 -9.45 16.69 -26.68
N LEU A 21 -8.74 17.41 -25.81
CA LEU A 21 -8.72 18.88 -25.81
C LEU A 21 -7.30 19.42 -25.72
N TYR A 22 -6.90 20.16 -26.76
CA TYR A 22 -5.59 20.83 -26.85
C TYR A 22 -5.74 22.33 -26.58
N LEU A 23 -5.11 22.80 -25.50
CA LEU A 23 -5.08 24.21 -25.08
C LEU A 23 -3.64 24.67 -24.75
N ALA A 24 -2.65 24.03 -25.37
CA ALA A 24 -1.25 24.31 -25.12
C ALA A 24 -0.84 25.72 -25.62
N GLY A 25 -0.02 26.43 -24.84
CA GLY A 25 0.68 27.63 -25.33
C GLY A 25 -0.19 28.87 -25.58
N GLN A 26 -1.38 28.94 -24.99
CA GLN A 26 -2.33 30.04 -25.22
C GLN A 26 -2.25 31.17 -24.17
N GLY A 27 -1.30 31.08 -23.22
CA GLY A 27 -1.12 32.09 -22.17
C GLY A 27 -2.32 32.20 -21.22
N LEU A 28 -3.11 31.13 -21.09
CA LEU A 28 -4.36 31.13 -20.32
C LEU A 28 -4.06 31.27 -18.83
N ARG A 29 -4.74 32.20 -18.17
CA ARG A 29 -4.73 32.33 -16.70
C ARG A 29 -5.83 31.50 -16.04
N SER A 30 -7.00 31.43 -16.69
CA SER A 30 -8.15 30.66 -16.24
C SER A 30 -8.83 29.99 -17.43
N ILE A 31 -9.49 28.87 -17.17
CA ILE A 31 -10.28 28.13 -18.15
C ILE A 31 -11.72 28.08 -17.63
N PRO A 32 -12.73 28.29 -18.49
CA PRO A 32 -14.12 28.09 -18.08
C PRO A 32 -14.35 26.63 -17.69
N SER A 33 -15.39 26.36 -16.90
CA SER A 33 -15.67 25.00 -16.43
C SER A 33 -15.77 24.01 -17.60
N LEU A 34 -14.99 22.92 -17.54
CA LEU A 34 -15.00 21.84 -18.55
C LEU A 34 -16.08 20.79 -18.25
N SER A 35 -17.06 21.14 -17.42
CA SER A 35 -18.15 20.28 -16.98
C SER A 35 -18.99 19.69 -18.11
N GLN A 36 -19.03 20.35 -19.27
CA GLN A 36 -19.76 19.88 -20.46
C GLN A 36 -19.09 18.68 -21.17
N PHE A 37 -17.82 18.41 -20.88
CA PHE A 37 -17.04 17.36 -21.56
C PHE A 37 -16.97 16.09 -20.71
N HIS A 38 -18.07 15.34 -20.65
CA HIS A 38 -18.18 14.14 -19.82
C HIS A 38 -17.27 12.98 -20.25
N ARG A 39 -16.89 12.93 -21.53
CA ARG A 39 -16.05 11.86 -22.13
C ARG A 39 -14.60 12.28 -22.32
N LEU A 40 -14.19 13.41 -21.75
CA LEU A 40 -12.82 13.90 -21.87
C LEU A 40 -11.84 12.92 -21.21
N ARG A 41 -10.88 12.46 -22.00
CA ARG A 41 -9.82 11.52 -21.58
C ARG A 41 -8.46 12.18 -21.57
N TYR A 42 -8.18 13.01 -22.57
CA TYR A 42 -6.88 13.63 -22.77
C TYR A 42 -7.00 15.15 -22.74
N LEU A 43 -6.25 15.78 -21.85
CA LEU A 43 -6.29 17.23 -21.67
C LEU A 43 -4.87 17.80 -21.65
N TRP A 44 -4.57 18.58 -22.70
CA TRP A 44 -3.30 19.29 -22.85
C TRP A 44 -3.46 20.77 -22.53
N ILE A 45 -2.86 21.22 -21.43
CA ILE A 45 -2.88 22.63 -21.01
C ILE A 45 -1.47 23.10 -20.63
N ASN A 46 -0.47 22.50 -21.26
CA ASN A 46 0.92 22.86 -21.04
C ASN A 46 1.26 24.27 -21.54
N ASN A 47 2.28 24.88 -20.95
CA ASN A 47 2.77 26.22 -21.33
C ASN A 47 1.70 27.32 -21.23
N ASN A 48 0.98 27.36 -20.11
CA ASN A 48 0.03 28.43 -19.82
C ASN A 48 0.43 29.12 -18.50
N LYS A 49 -0.44 29.99 -17.98
CA LYS A 49 -0.23 30.73 -16.72
C LYS A 49 -1.31 30.37 -15.71
N ILE A 50 -1.69 29.10 -15.66
CA ILE A 50 -2.81 28.64 -14.84
C ILE A 50 -2.37 28.55 -13.39
N GLN A 51 -3.21 29.09 -12.52
CA GLN A 51 -3.02 29.07 -11.07
C GLN A 51 -4.03 28.16 -10.36
N ASP A 52 -5.24 28.05 -10.91
CA ASP A 52 -6.35 27.27 -10.32
C ASP A 52 -6.85 26.16 -11.25
N LEU A 53 -7.24 25.02 -10.67
CA LEU A 53 -7.76 23.84 -11.38
C LEU A 53 -9.28 23.60 -11.19
N THR A 54 -10.01 24.63 -10.79
CA THR A 54 -11.47 24.57 -10.50
C THR A 54 -12.32 24.16 -11.71
N PHE A 55 -11.77 24.19 -12.92
CA PHE A 55 -12.48 23.81 -14.14
C PHE A 55 -12.65 22.29 -14.33
N LEU A 56 -11.97 21.44 -13.53
CA LEU A 56 -11.93 19.98 -13.69
C LEU A 56 -12.96 19.20 -12.88
N ILE A 57 -13.82 19.86 -12.09
CA ILE A 57 -14.66 19.25 -11.05
C ILE A 57 -15.52 18.06 -11.52
N LYS A 58 -15.96 18.02 -12.79
CA LYS A 58 -16.85 16.98 -13.33
C LYS A 58 -16.21 16.03 -14.36
N ASN A 59 -14.90 16.07 -14.56
CA ASN A 59 -14.21 15.29 -15.61
C ASN A 59 -13.64 13.96 -15.09
N TYR A 60 -14.50 13.07 -14.57
CA TYR A 60 -14.10 11.80 -13.95
C TYR A 60 -13.39 10.80 -14.88
N CYS A 61 -13.57 10.94 -16.19
CA CYS A 61 -13.02 10.03 -17.21
C CYS A 61 -11.61 10.42 -17.70
N LEU A 62 -10.99 11.44 -17.13
CA LEU A 62 -9.64 11.87 -17.53
C LEU A 62 -8.62 10.76 -17.24
N THR A 63 -7.86 10.41 -18.27
CA THR A 63 -6.77 9.44 -18.21
C THR A 63 -5.42 10.12 -18.25
N GLU A 64 -5.29 11.22 -18.99
CA GLU A 64 -4.04 11.97 -19.13
C GLU A 64 -4.25 13.47 -18.95
N LEU A 65 -3.44 14.06 -18.07
CA LEU A 65 -3.49 15.47 -17.74
C LEU A 65 -2.10 16.10 -17.81
N TYR A 66 -1.94 17.01 -18.76
CA TYR A 66 -0.69 17.73 -19.01
C TYR A 66 -0.84 19.18 -18.52
N LEU A 67 -0.23 19.48 -17.38
CA LEU A 67 -0.25 20.78 -16.71
C LEU A 67 1.17 21.34 -16.52
N ASN A 68 2.14 20.84 -17.29
CA ASN A 68 3.51 21.29 -17.19
C ASN A 68 3.71 22.73 -17.69
N ASN A 69 4.69 23.43 -17.11
CA ASN A 69 4.99 24.84 -17.40
C ASN A 69 3.75 25.72 -17.16
N ASN A 70 3.26 25.71 -15.92
CA ASN A 70 2.18 26.58 -15.45
C ASN A 70 2.63 27.28 -14.15
N GLU A 71 1.72 28.06 -13.55
CA GLU A 71 1.98 28.81 -12.31
C GLU A 71 1.19 28.21 -11.12
N LEU A 72 0.98 26.89 -11.13
CA LEU A 72 0.18 26.23 -10.08
C LEU A 72 0.89 26.31 -8.73
N THR A 73 0.19 26.85 -7.74
CA THR A 73 0.71 26.98 -6.35
C THR A 73 0.10 25.93 -5.40
N ASP A 74 -1.15 25.55 -5.65
CA ASP A 74 -1.88 24.52 -4.91
C ASP A 74 -2.72 23.68 -5.89
N ILE A 75 -2.89 22.39 -5.56
CA ILE A 75 -3.76 21.45 -6.29
C ILE A 75 -4.85 20.87 -5.39
N SER A 76 -4.90 21.29 -4.13
CA SER A 76 -5.82 20.77 -3.12
C SER A 76 -7.28 20.94 -3.54
N GLY A 77 -8.07 19.87 -3.43
CA GLY A 77 -9.50 19.84 -3.72
C GLY A 77 -9.89 19.79 -5.20
N ALA A 78 -8.93 19.81 -6.13
CA ALA A 78 -9.21 19.91 -7.56
C ALA A 78 -9.02 18.60 -8.34
N LEU A 79 -8.32 17.60 -7.79
CA LEU A 79 -7.92 16.38 -8.52
C LEU A 79 -8.37 15.08 -7.85
N LYS A 80 -8.84 15.14 -6.59
CA LYS A 80 -9.22 13.96 -5.79
C LYS A 80 -10.25 13.04 -6.47
N HIS A 81 -11.13 13.59 -7.31
CA HIS A 81 -12.17 12.83 -8.02
C HIS A 81 -11.71 12.15 -9.32
N LEU A 82 -10.48 12.41 -9.77
CA LEU A 82 -9.94 11.86 -11.02
C LEU A 82 -9.39 10.45 -10.83
N CYS A 83 -10.26 9.50 -10.48
CA CYS A 83 -9.86 8.12 -10.15
C CYS A 83 -9.26 7.34 -11.33
N ALA A 84 -9.56 7.75 -12.57
CA ALA A 84 -9.10 7.11 -13.81
C ALA A 84 -7.78 7.68 -14.37
N LEU A 85 -7.18 8.67 -13.69
CA LEU A 85 -6.00 9.36 -14.17
C LEU A 85 -4.75 8.46 -14.08
N GLN A 86 -4.11 8.22 -15.21
CA GLN A 86 -2.91 7.40 -15.33
C GLN A 86 -1.63 8.23 -15.45
N ILE A 87 -1.71 9.36 -16.17
CA ILE A 87 -0.56 10.23 -16.45
C ILE A 87 -0.88 11.65 -15.96
N LEU A 88 -0.03 12.15 -15.06
CA LEU A 88 -0.10 13.51 -14.53
C LEU A 88 1.26 14.21 -14.64
N LEU A 89 1.35 15.22 -15.50
CA LEU A 89 2.55 16.03 -15.64
C LEU A 89 2.35 17.40 -15.00
N LEU A 90 3.09 17.67 -13.92
CA LEU A 90 3.03 18.90 -13.12
C LEU A 90 4.41 19.56 -12.97
N HIS A 91 5.39 19.17 -13.78
CA HIS A 91 6.72 19.76 -13.73
C HIS A 91 6.74 21.24 -14.13
N ASN A 92 7.74 21.99 -13.64
CA ASN A 92 7.83 23.44 -13.83
C ASN A 92 6.55 24.16 -13.39
N ASN A 93 6.19 24.00 -12.11
CA ASN A 93 5.12 24.71 -11.44
C ASN A 93 5.65 25.30 -10.13
N GLN A 94 4.78 25.92 -9.32
CA GLN A 94 5.14 26.59 -8.07
C GLN A 94 4.60 25.84 -6.84
N LEU A 95 4.49 24.51 -6.90
CA LEU A 95 3.97 23.71 -5.80
C LEU A 95 4.96 23.67 -4.63
N LYS A 96 4.55 24.19 -3.47
CA LYS A 96 5.44 24.33 -2.29
C LYS A 96 5.26 23.25 -1.23
N LYS A 97 4.03 22.74 -1.04
CA LYS A 97 3.69 21.89 0.11
C LYS A 97 3.50 20.44 -0.30
N LEU A 98 4.53 19.62 -0.06
CA LEU A 98 4.53 18.19 -0.39
C LEU A 98 3.33 17.44 0.21
N ASP A 99 3.08 17.61 1.52
CA ASP A 99 1.99 16.91 2.21
C ASP A 99 0.62 17.17 1.58
N LYS A 100 0.36 18.42 1.19
CA LYS A 100 -0.91 18.81 0.58
C LYS A 100 -1.08 18.17 -0.80
N THR A 101 -0.04 18.28 -1.63
CA THR A 101 0.01 17.68 -2.95
C THR A 101 -0.25 16.17 -2.85
N VAL A 102 0.50 15.46 -2.01
CA VAL A 102 0.38 14.01 -1.88
C VAL A 102 -0.98 13.57 -1.31
N LYS A 103 -1.54 14.30 -0.33
CA LYS A 103 -2.89 14.02 0.20
C LYS A 103 -3.96 14.08 -0.88
N GLU A 104 -3.84 15.03 -1.81
CA GLU A 104 -4.74 15.13 -2.95
C GLU A 104 -4.58 13.95 -3.91
N LEU A 105 -3.34 13.59 -4.23
CA LEU A 105 -3.03 12.53 -5.19
C LEU A 105 -3.33 11.12 -4.65
N LYS A 106 -3.38 10.95 -3.32
CA LYS A 106 -3.59 9.65 -2.66
C LYS A 106 -4.90 8.94 -3.08
N GLY A 107 -5.91 9.70 -3.50
CA GLY A 107 -7.17 9.15 -3.99
C GLY A 107 -7.07 8.49 -5.38
N MET A 108 -6.01 8.75 -6.14
CA MET A 108 -5.87 8.26 -7.51
C MET A 108 -5.20 6.89 -7.56
N ILE A 109 -6.04 5.86 -7.64
CA ILE A 109 -5.61 4.46 -7.61
C ILE A 109 -4.91 4.05 -8.91
N SER A 110 -5.26 4.68 -10.03
CA SER A 110 -4.74 4.32 -11.37
C SER A 110 -3.53 5.14 -11.83
N LEU A 111 -3.01 6.05 -10.99
CA LEU A 111 -1.91 6.93 -11.35
C LEU A 111 -0.61 6.15 -11.51
N GLN A 112 -0.08 6.08 -12.73
CA GLN A 112 1.14 5.35 -13.06
C GLN A 112 2.34 6.29 -13.25
N THR A 113 2.12 7.42 -13.91
CA THR A 113 3.19 8.38 -14.24
C THR A 113 2.92 9.72 -13.57
N LEU A 114 3.87 10.17 -12.77
CA LEU A 114 3.83 11.45 -12.07
C LEU A 114 5.14 12.20 -12.26
N ASN A 115 5.07 13.43 -12.74
CA ASN A 115 6.22 14.34 -12.82
C ASN A 115 5.94 15.60 -12.03
N LEU A 116 6.77 15.88 -11.02
CA LEU A 116 6.74 17.07 -10.17
C LEU A 116 8.09 17.78 -10.09
N PHE A 117 9.12 17.33 -10.83
CA PHE A 117 10.42 17.99 -10.90
C PHE A 117 10.30 19.48 -11.26
N HIS A 118 11.27 20.28 -10.82
CA HIS A 118 11.22 21.75 -10.90
C HIS A 118 9.95 22.36 -10.27
N ASN A 119 9.56 21.83 -9.12
CA ASN A 119 8.70 22.52 -8.17
C ASN A 119 9.47 22.77 -6.87
N PRO A 120 9.15 23.81 -6.10
CA PRO A 120 9.77 24.04 -4.79
C PRO A 120 9.72 22.82 -3.86
N LEU A 121 8.63 22.03 -3.88
CA LEU A 121 8.50 20.80 -3.09
C LEU A 121 9.51 19.70 -3.45
N ALA A 122 10.13 19.77 -4.62
CA ALA A 122 11.11 18.77 -5.06
C ALA A 122 12.52 19.06 -4.49
N GLN A 123 12.69 20.17 -3.77
CA GLN A 123 13.93 20.51 -3.07
C GLN A 123 14.08 19.74 -1.76
N ASP A 124 12.99 19.19 -1.22
CA ASP A 124 13.03 18.41 0.01
C ASP A 124 13.81 17.09 -0.19
N PRO A 125 14.72 16.72 0.72
CA PRO A 125 15.56 15.52 0.56
C PRO A 125 14.73 14.22 0.56
N ASP A 126 13.67 14.17 1.37
CA ASP A 126 12.79 13.01 1.49
C ASP A 126 11.66 12.99 0.46
N TYR A 127 11.58 14.01 -0.42
CA TYR A 127 10.53 14.18 -1.42
C TYR A 127 10.19 12.87 -2.14
N ARG A 128 11.23 12.21 -2.68
CA ARG A 128 11.07 11.03 -3.53
C ARG A 128 10.53 9.84 -2.74
N LEU A 129 11.11 9.52 -1.60
CA LEU A 129 10.69 8.39 -0.76
C LEU A 129 9.29 8.64 -0.18
N TYR A 130 8.99 9.87 0.22
CA TYR A 130 7.68 10.28 0.71
C TYR A 130 6.59 10.02 -0.34
N VAL A 131 6.80 10.49 -1.59
CA VAL A 131 5.85 10.26 -2.68
C VAL A 131 5.68 8.76 -2.96
N ILE A 132 6.78 8.00 -3.01
CA ILE A 132 6.74 6.55 -3.27
C ILE A 132 5.96 5.81 -2.19
N TYR A 133 6.09 6.19 -0.92
CA TYR A 133 5.37 5.56 0.18
C TYR A 133 3.86 5.84 0.14
N PHE A 134 3.48 7.10 -0.06
CA PHE A 134 2.07 7.49 -0.01
C PHE A 134 1.31 7.21 -1.32
N LEU A 135 2.00 7.10 -2.45
CA LEU A 135 1.42 6.84 -3.77
C LEU A 135 1.98 5.52 -4.35
N PRO A 136 1.55 4.36 -3.83
CA PRO A 136 2.08 3.08 -4.26
C PRO A 136 1.75 2.74 -5.73
N SER A 137 0.71 3.35 -6.30
CA SER A 137 0.29 3.17 -7.70
C SER A 137 1.32 3.72 -8.70
N VAL A 138 2.12 4.71 -8.32
CA VAL A 138 3.08 5.38 -9.20
C VAL A 138 4.21 4.43 -9.55
N GLN A 139 4.44 4.23 -10.85
CA GLN A 139 5.50 3.41 -11.42
C GLN A 139 6.66 4.28 -11.96
N LEU A 140 6.33 5.45 -12.51
CA LEU A 140 7.30 6.42 -13.04
C LEU A 140 7.17 7.74 -12.27
N LEU A 141 8.22 8.12 -11.56
CA LEU A 141 8.31 9.38 -10.82
C LEU A 141 9.49 10.21 -11.34
N ASP A 142 9.21 11.42 -11.83
CA ASP A 142 10.21 12.36 -12.36
C ASP A 142 11.11 11.74 -13.43
N ARG A 143 10.49 11.08 -14.41
CA ARG A 143 11.17 10.36 -15.51
C ARG A 143 12.03 9.17 -15.08
N LYS A 144 12.03 8.80 -13.79
CA LYS A 144 12.73 7.62 -13.26
C LYS A 144 11.72 6.58 -12.80
N SER A 145 11.94 5.32 -13.16
CA SER A 145 11.13 4.21 -12.65
C SER A 145 11.33 4.07 -11.15
N VAL A 146 10.26 3.80 -10.42
CA VAL A 146 10.29 3.49 -8.98
C VAL A 146 10.78 2.07 -8.81
N THR A 147 11.94 1.91 -8.19
CA THR A 147 12.55 0.60 -7.94
C THR A 147 11.99 -0.04 -6.67
N GLN A 148 12.10 -1.37 -6.59
CA GLN A 148 11.66 -2.10 -5.41
C GLN A 148 12.49 -1.74 -4.15
N GLY A 149 13.78 -1.49 -4.30
CA GLY A 149 14.64 -1.05 -3.19
C GLY A 149 14.22 0.30 -2.61
N GLU A 150 13.75 1.23 -3.45
CA GLU A 150 13.19 2.51 -2.98
C GLU A 150 11.88 2.30 -2.21
N ARG A 151 11.02 1.38 -2.66
CA ARG A 151 9.77 1.04 -1.96
C ARG A 151 10.04 0.44 -0.59
N GLU A 152 11.01 -0.48 -0.49
CA GLU A 152 11.42 -1.09 0.78
C GLU A 152 12.05 -0.06 1.71
N SER A 153 12.92 0.82 1.19
CA SER A 153 13.51 1.91 1.97
C SER A 153 12.45 2.88 2.49
N ALA A 154 11.50 3.26 1.65
CA ALA A 154 10.38 4.13 2.04
C ALA A 154 9.48 3.44 3.08
N LEU A 155 9.20 2.15 2.93
CA LEU A 155 8.45 1.35 3.91
C LEU A 155 9.16 1.30 5.26
N HIS A 156 10.48 1.06 5.27
CA HIS A 156 11.28 1.04 6.49
C HIS A 156 11.30 2.40 7.21
N LEU A 157 11.31 3.50 6.45
CA LEU A 157 11.32 4.87 6.98
C LEU A 157 9.98 5.25 7.61
N TYR A 158 8.87 5.01 6.91
CA TYR A 158 7.54 5.51 7.30
C TYR A 158 6.65 4.48 8.01
N ASN A 159 6.98 3.18 7.99
CA ASN A 159 6.23 2.13 8.67
C ASN A 159 7.11 0.98 9.14
N ARG A 160 7.79 1.20 10.28
CA ARG A 160 8.70 0.24 10.88
C ARG A 160 8.01 -1.07 11.25
N GLU A 161 6.81 -1.02 11.81
CA GLU A 161 6.06 -2.22 12.21
C GLU A 161 5.77 -3.12 11.01
N ARG A 162 5.23 -2.54 9.93
CA ARG A 162 4.97 -3.28 8.69
C ARG A 162 6.25 -3.77 8.04
N SER A 163 7.34 -2.99 8.11
CA SER A 163 8.65 -3.40 7.63
C SER A 163 9.18 -4.64 8.38
N CYS A 164 9.11 -4.65 9.72
CA CYS A 164 9.52 -5.78 10.54
C CYS A 164 8.71 -7.04 10.19
N VAL A 165 7.39 -6.88 10.01
CA VAL A 165 6.51 -7.98 9.63
C VAL A 165 6.88 -8.53 8.24
N VAL A 166 7.07 -7.68 7.23
CA VAL A 166 7.48 -8.13 5.88
C VAL A 166 8.83 -8.86 5.90
N GLN A 167 9.78 -8.37 6.71
CA GLN A 167 11.08 -9.04 6.90
C GLN A 167 10.94 -10.39 7.65
N SER A 168 9.94 -10.53 8.52
CA SER A 168 9.70 -11.73 9.31
C SER A 168 8.88 -12.81 8.57
N ILE A 169 8.09 -12.43 7.54
CA ILE A 169 7.23 -13.34 6.75
C ILE A 169 8.04 -14.09 5.66
N ALA A 170 9.33 -14.29 5.83
CA ALA A 170 10.14 -15.02 4.87
C ALA A 170 9.70 -16.50 4.76
N PHE A 171 8.79 -16.80 3.82
CA PHE A 171 8.51 -18.18 3.41
C PHE A 171 9.75 -18.71 2.68
N GLY A 172 10.50 -19.61 3.31
CA GLY A 172 11.66 -20.28 2.70
C GLY A 172 12.98 -19.50 2.65
N LYS A 173 13.11 -18.33 3.28
CA LYS A 173 14.41 -17.66 3.49
C LYS A 173 14.73 -17.59 4.98
N ARG A 174 15.88 -18.13 5.38
CA ARG A 174 16.41 -17.95 6.75
C ARG A 174 16.82 -16.49 6.90
N VAL A 175 16.02 -15.71 7.63
CA VAL A 175 16.34 -14.32 7.96
C VAL A 175 17.18 -14.33 9.23
N ASN A 176 18.42 -13.85 9.12
CA ASN A 176 19.24 -13.53 10.28
C ASN A 176 18.81 -12.15 10.79
N THR A 177 17.75 -12.10 11.60
CA THR A 177 17.47 -10.91 12.41
C THR A 177 18.65 -10.68 13.35
N PRO A 178 19.36 -9.53 13.29
CA PRO A 178 20.24 -9.16 14.38
C PRO A 178 19.36 -8.97 15.61
N LEU A 179 19.69 -9.67 16.69
CA LEU A 179 19.06 -9.49 17.99
C LEU A 179 19.33 -8.03 18.43
N GLY A 180 18.37 -7.14 18.18
CA GLY A 180 18.45 -5.74 18.59
C GLY A 180 18.45 -5.66 20.11
N THR A 181 19.54 -5.12 20.63
CA THR A 181 19.71 -4.42 21.92
C THR A 181 18.50 -4.44 22.85
N ALA A 182 18.63 -5.21 23.93
CA ALA A 182 17.80 -5.09 25.12
C ALA A 182 17.85 -3.64 25.65
N VAL A 183 16.76 -2.91 25.48
CA VAL A 183 16.49 -1.71 26.27
C VAL A 183 15.91 -2.20 27.60
N GLY A 184 16.49 -1.69 28.69
CA GLY A 184 16.44 -2.27 30.03
C GLY A 184 15.05 -2.60 30.55
N SER A 185 14.90 -3.85 31.00
CA SER A 185 14.02 -4.16 32.12
C SER A 185 14.91 -4.53 33.30
N SER A 186 14.69 -3.79 34.38
CA SER A 186 15.32 -3.89 35.70
C SER A 186 15.67 -5.32 36.12
N ARG A 187 16.92 -5.51 36.57
CA ARG A 187 17.35 -6.70 37.30
C ARG A 187 16.48 -6.87 38.55
N CYS A 188 15.54 -7.80 38.52
CA CYS A 188 15.00 -8.40 39.73
C CYS A 188 15.92 -9.54 40.14
N THR A 189 16.84 -9.25 41.06
CA THR A 189 17.44 -10.26 41.94
C THR A 189 16.33 -10.87 42.80
N GLN A 190 15.91 -12.08 42.48
CA GLN A 190 15.31 -12.96 43.47
C GLN A 190 16.08 -14.29 43.53
N PRO A 191 16.36 -14.82 44.73
CA PRO A 191 17.07 -16.08 44.86
C PRO A 191 16.20 -17.23 44.34
N ALA A 192 16.86 -18.25 43.78
CA ALA A 192 16.23 -19.45 43.25
C ALA A 192 15.36 -20.13 44.32
N ARG A 193 14.04 -19.86 44.30
CA ARG A 193 13.07 -20.70 45.01
C ARG A 193 12.82 -21.93 44.14
N ARG A 194 13.16 -23.10 44.68
CA ARG A 194 12.77 -24.40 44.12
C ARG A 194 11.24 -24.49 44.26
N LEU A 195 10.53 -24.29 43.17
CA LEU A 195 9.06 -24.35 43.12
C LEU A 195 8.62 -25.81 43.23
N MET A 196 7.93 -26.17 44.31
CA MET A 196 7.26 -27.47 44.46
C MET A 196 5.79 -27.36 44.07
N MET A 197 5.28 -28.40 43.40
CA MET A 197 3.87 -28.50 42.99
C MET A 197 2.97 -28.73 44.22
N PRO A 198 1.78 -28.10 44.29
CA PRO A 198 0.74 -28.49 45.23
C PRO A 198 0.25 -29.91 44.92
N SER A 199 0.11 -30.75 45.96
CA SER A 199 -0.36 -32.12 45.84
C SER A 199 -1.84 -32.16 45.42
N GLY A 200 -2.14 -32.76 44.26
CA GLY A 200 -3.52 -33.05 43.82
C GLY A 200 -3.85 -32.74 42.35
N TYR A 201 -2.93 -32.13 41.58
CA TYR A 201 -3.15 -31.91 40.15
C TYR A 201 -2.60 -33.07 39.31
N GLU A 202 -3.49 -33.97 38.89
CA GLU A 202 -3.17 -35.02 37.92
C GLU A 202 -3.18 -34.49 36.47
N PHE A 203 -2.28 -35.05 35.67
CA PHE A 203 -2.04 -34.66 34.29
C PHE A 203 -3.02 -35.38 33.35
N GLY A 204 -3.96 -34.65 32.76
CA GLY A 204 -4.75 -35.14 31.63
C GLY A 204 -6.21 -34.75 31.68
N ASN A 205 -6.73 -34.38 30.51
CA ASN A 205 -8.13 -34.05 30.17
C ASN A 205 -8.59 -32.64 30.56
N HIS A 206 -8.80 -31.83 29.53
CA HIS A 206 -9.27 -30.43 29.60
C HIS A 206 -10.74 -30.26 30.04
N THR A 207 -11.31 -31.21 30.78
CA THR A 207 -12.74 -31.21 31.13
C THR A 207 -13.06 -30.54 32.46
N ASN A 208 -12.07 -30.27 33.32
CA ASN A 208 -12.31 -29.57 34.59
C ASN A 208 -11.68 -28.17 34.56
N LYS A 209 -12.43 -27.18 34.08
CA LYS A 209 -12.07 -25.76 34.24
C LYS A 209 -12.56 -25.29 35.61
N ILE A 210 -11.74 -25.47 36.63
CA ILE A 210 -11.90 -24.69 37.87
C ILE A 210 -11.44 -23.26 37.53
N PRO A 211 -12.26 -22.22 37.76
CA PRO A 211 -11.84 -20.84 37.51
C PRO A 211 -10.62 -20.50 38.37
N PHE A 212 -9.58 -19.94 37.76
CA PHE A 212 -8.43 -19.40 38.50
C PHE A 212 -8.87 -18.09 39.17
N GLU A 213 -8.72 -17.98 40.49
CA GLU A 213 -9.04 -16.75 41.22
C GLU A 213 -8.03 -15.62 40.93
N ASN A 214 -6.77 -15.95 40.63
CA ASN A 214 -5.71 -15.01 40.29
C ASN A 214 -5.09 -15.30 38.92
N SER A 215 -4.84 -14.24 38.14
CA SER A 215 -4.29 -14.33 36.77
C SER A 215 -2.83 -14.78 36.74
N GLU A 216 -2.05 -14.50 37.77
CA GLU A 216 -0.62 -14.86 37.85
C GLU A 216 -0.40 -16.37 38.03
N ASP A 217 -1.28 -17.04 38.77
CA ASP A 217 -1.21 -18.49 39.00
C ASP A 217 -1.49 -19.29 37.72
N ALA A 218 -2.40 -18.79 36.88
CA ALA A 218 -2.69 -19.38 35.57
C ALA A 218 -1.48 -19.28 34.61
N VAL A 219 -0.73 -18.18 34.68
CA VAL A 219 0.49 -17.97 33.89
C VAL A 219 1.61 -18.90 34.37
N LEU A 220 1.76 -19.07 35.69
CA LEU A 220 2.73 -19.98 36.30
C LEU A 220 2.47 -21.45 35.93
N LEU A 221 1.23 -21.91 36.01
CA LEU A 221 0.85 -23.28 35.60
C LEU A 221 1.07 -23.51 34.10
N ARG A 222 0.78 -22.50 33.26
CA ARG A 222 1.00 -22.58 31.82
C ARG A 222 2.49 -22.52 31.45
N ALA A 223 3.32 -21.85 32.25
CA ALA A 223 4.77 -21.83 32.10
C ALA A 223 5.43 -23.15 32.56
N MET A 224 4.86 -23.81 33.58
CA MET A 224 5.33 -25.10 34.10
C MET A 224 4.86 -26.31 33.27
N THR A 225 3.72 -26.18 32.59
CA THR A 225 3.27 -27.18 31.61
C THR A 225 4.05 -26.97 30.32
N ARG A 226 5.21 -27.65 30.19
CA ARG A 226 5.87 -27.80 28.90
C ARG A 226 4.86 -28.39 27.91
N SER A 227 4.51 -27.60 26.91
CA SER A 227 3.58 -28.00 25.86
C SER A 227 4.22 -29.20 25.15
N LEU A 228 3.57 -30.36 25.18
CA LEU A 228 3.96 -31.48 24.31
C LEU A 228 3.87 -30.97 22.88
N MET A 229 5.03 -30.84 22.23
CA MET A 229 5.10 -30.34 20.87
C MET A 229 4.92 -31.55 19.95
N GLU A 230 3.74 -31.66 19.35
CA GLU A 230 3.41 -32.73 18.43
C GLU A 230 3.54 -32.24 16.99
N PHE A 231 4.49 -32.80 16.25
CA PHE A 231 4.58 -32.61 14.81
C PHE A 231 3.98 -33.82 14.13
N SER A 232 3.05 -33.58 13.22
CA SER A 232 2.55 -34.64 12.36
C SER A 232 2.81 -34.34 10.89
N SER A 233 3.37 -35.34 10.21
CA SER A 233 3.67 -35.30 8.80
C SER A 233 2.85 -36.35 8.08
N VAL A 234 2.31 -35.98 6.92
CA VAL A 234 1.56 -36.85 6.03
C VAL A 234 2.30 -36.88 4.70
N ASP A 235 2.47 -38.06 4.13
CA ASP A 235 3.07 -38.22 2.81
C ASP A 235 2.07 -37.78 1.72
N TRP A 236 2.24 -36.56 1.22
CA TRP A 236 1.35 -35.97 0.22
C TRP A 236 1.41 -36.66 -1.15
N ASN A 237 2.45 -37.45 -1.43
CA ASN A 237 2.56 -38.20 -2.68
C ASN A 237 1.57 -39.38 -2.74
N LYS A 238 1.11 -39.86 -1.58
CA LYS A 238 0.06 -40.88 -1.46
C LYS A 238 -1.35 -40.28 -1.48
N VAL A 239 -1.48 -38.95 -1.46
CA VAL A 239 -2.78 -38.27 -1.38
C VAL A 239 -3.31 -38.00 -2.79
N ALA A 240 -4.37 -38.72 -3.17
CA ALA A 240 -5.02 -38.55 -4.48
C ALA A 240 -5.52 -37.12 -4.70
N THR A 241 -5.15 -36.57 -5.87
CA THR A 241 -5.58 -35.23 -6.29
C THR A 241 -7.09 -35.19 -6.52
N CYS A 242 -7.68 -33.99 -6.48
CA CYS A 242 -9.14 -33.83 -6.65
C CYS A 242 -9.67 -34.35 -7.99
N ARG A 243 -8.80 -34.51 -9.00
CA ARG A 243 -9.14 -35.03 -10.32
C ARG A 243 -9.20 -36.56 -10.33
N GLU A 244 -8.23 -37.20 -9.67
CA GLU A 244 -8.14 -38.67 -9.51
C GLU A 244 -9.31 -39.22 -8.68
N ARG A 245 -9.69 -38.53 -7.59
CA ARG A 245 -10.86 -38.88 -6.76
C ARG A 245 -12.21 -38.87 -7.50
N ARG A 246 -12.30 -38.20 -8.65
CA ARG A 246 -13.53 -38.13 -9.46
C ARG A 246 -13.60 -39.22 -10.53
N LEU A 247 -12.46 -39.76 -10.93
CA LEU A 247 -12.33 -40.73 -12.02
C LEU A 247 -12.31 -42.17 -11.52
N GLU A 248 -11.75 -42.40 -10.33
CA GLU A 248 -11.66 -43.74 -9.75
C GLU A 248 -12.50 -43.84 -8.47
N ASN A 249 -13.46 -44.78 -8.46
CA ASN A 249 -14.03 -45.36 -7.22
C ASN A 249 -12.97 -46.24 -6.54
N LYS A 250 -11.79 -45.70 -6.22
CA LYS A 250 -10.76 -46.42 -5.48
C LYS A 250 -11.09 -46.39 -3.99
N VAL A 251 -11.09 -47.57 -3.37
CA VAL A 251 -11.19 -47.76 -1.92
C VAL A 251 -10.03 -47.00 -1.27
N GLU A 252 -10.33 -46.04 -0.39
CA GLU A 252 -9.31 -45.25 0.31
C GLU A 252 -8.43 -46.17 1.17
N GLU A 253 -7.15 -46.31 0.84
CA GLU A 253 -6.18 -46.94 1.74
C GLU A 253 -6.00 -46.08 3.00
N PRO A 254 -5.83 -46.70 4.18
CA PRO A 254 -5.70 -45.98 5.44
C PRO A 254 -4.44 -45.10 5.42
N ARG A 255 -4.65 -43.81 5.72
CA ARG A 255 -3.61 -42.78 5.64
C ARG A 255 -2.54 -43.03 6.71
N GLU A 256 -1.30 -43.26 6.29
CA GLU A 256 -0.15 -43.30 7.19
C GLU A 256 0.20 -41.86 7.63
N LYS A 257 -0.11 -41.55 8.88
CA LYS A 257 0.28 -40.30 9.54
C LYS A 257 1.42 -40.61 10.49
N LEU A 258 2.57 -39.97 10.27
CA LEU A 258 3.69 -40.03 11.21
C LEU A 258 3.55 -38.87 12.20
N THR A 259 3.44 -39.21 13.48
CA THR A 259 3.33 -38.24 14.56
C THR A 259 4.54 -38.40 15.47
N VAL A 260 5.31 -37.32 15.64
CA VAL A 260 6.46 -37.26 16.54
C VAL A 260 6.15 -36.27 17.65
N GLN A 261 6.22 -36.75 18.89
CA GLN A 261 5.99 -35.94 20.10
C GLN A 261 7.32 -35.64 20.78
N PHE A 262 7.56 -34.36 21.04
CA PHE A 262 8.73 -33.88 21.79
C PHE A 262 8.30 -33.38 23.17
N ARG A 263 9.08 -33.76 24.19
CA ARG A 263 8.96 -33.30 25.59
C ARG A 263 10.08 -32.32 25.96
#